data_AF-A0A8R2JNW0-F1
#
_entry.id   AF-A0A8R2JNW0-F1
#
_cell.length_a   1.000
_cell.length_b   1.000
_cell.length_c   1.000
_cell.angle_alpha   90.00
_cell.angle_beta   90.00
_cell.angle_gamma   90.00
#
_symmetry.space_group_name_H-M   'P 1'
#
loop_
_entity.id
_entity.type
_entity.pdbx_description
1 polymer ?
#
loop_
_entity_poly.entity_id
_entity_poly.type
_entity_poly.pdbx_seq_one_letter_code
_entity_poly.pdbx_strand_id
1 'polypeptide(L)'
;MAYNDQKNNLQLWLKSFFGLSFIAPYDVEDAFVELISTCPNIADGQLFSDYVLETYVEPGCLFPPILWAETPSLNPRTTNKAESFHRTYNAQFTSAHPLTFVVISTLMETQAETVTNLSTISKGKIKPKSKEELKKIEFVNKQHEEYLKNKTPENLLKL
;
A
#
# COMPACT_ATOMS: atom_id res chain seq x y z
N MET A 1 8.18 -16.61 -25.16
CA MET A 1 7.59 -15.41 -24.50
C MET A 1 6.14 -15.31 -24.94
N ALA A 2 5.24 -16.00 -24.24
CA ALA A 2 3.80 -15.87 -24.46
C ALA A 2 3.28 -14.86 -23.43
N TYR A 3 3.31 -13.59 -23.81
CA TYR A 3 2.71 -12.48 -23.05
C TYR A 3 1.74 -11.77 -23.98
N ASN A 4 0.70 -12.47 -24.40
CA ASN A 4 -0.48 -11.91 -25.04
C ASN A 4 -1.54 -13.01 -25.18
N ASP A 5 -2.80 -12.64 -24.98
CA ASP A 5 -4.03 -13.42 -25.23
C ASP A 5 -4.59 -14.36 -24.15
N GLN A 6 -4.65 -13.89 -22.91
CA GLN A 6 -5.81 -14.10 -22.02
C GLN A 6 -5.67 -13.13 -20.85
N LYS A 7 -6.73 -12.39 -20.47
CA LYS A 7 -6.81 -11.83 -19.12
C LYS A 7 -6.70 -13.02 -18.17
N ASN A 8 -5.51 -13.24 -17.60
CA ASN A 8 -5.28 -14.39 -16.74
C ASN A 8 -6.23 -14.25 -15.55
N ASN A 9 -7.17 -15.18 -15.38
CA ASN A 9 -8.13 -15.15 -14.27
C ASN A 9 -7.40 -15.02 -12.93
N LEU A 10 -6.20 -15.60 -12.80
CA LEU A 10 -5.35 -15.46 -11.63
C LEU A 10 -4.86 -14.02 -11.42
N GLN A 11 -4.53 -13.31 -12.50
CA GLN A 11 -4.14 -11.90 -12.43
C GLN A 11 -5.32 -11.04 -11.95
N LEU A 12 -6.53 -11.27 -12.47
CA LEU A 12 -7.73 -10.55 -12.02
C LEU A 12 -8.06 -10.84 -10.55
N TRP A 13 -7.90 -12.09 -10.14
CA TRP A 13 -8.07 -12.52 -8.75
C TRP A 13 -7.05 -11.84 -7.83
N LEU A 14 -5.76 -11.85 -8.19
CA LEU A 14 -4.71 -11.14 -7.43
C LEU A 14 -4.94 -9.61 -7.39
N LYS A 15 -5.41 -9.01 -8.48
CA LYS A 15 -5.80 -7.59 -8.47
C LYS A 15 -6.93 -7.30 -7.48
N SER A 16 -7.87 -8.24 -7.35
CA SER A 16 -8.97 -8.16 -6.39
C SER A 16 -8.46 -8.31 -4.94
N PHE A 17 -7.48 -9.18 -4.70
CA PHE A 17 -6.76 -9.25 -3.43
C PHE A 17 -6.13 -7.91 -3.04
N PHE A 18 -5.38 -7.27 -3.93
CA PHE A 18 -4.80 -5.95 -3.65
C PHE A 18 -5.86 -4.86 -3.42
N GLY A 19 -7.04 -5.01 -4.01
CA GLY A 19 -8.21 -4.17 -3.78
C GLY A 19 -8.71 -4.18 -2.34
N LEU A 20 -8.48 -5.25 -1.56
CA LEU A 20 -8.88 -5.34 -0.15
C LEU A 20 -8.22 -4.25 0.71
N SER A 21 -7.04 -3.77 0.30
CA SER A 21 -6.39 -2.67 1.02
C SER A 21 -7.16 -1.35 0.91
N PHE A 22 -8.13 -1.25 0.00
CA PHE A 22 -8.91 -0.04 -0.27
C PHE A 22 -10.38 -0.14 0.16
N ILE A 23 -10.74 -1.13 0.97
CA ILE A 23 -12.06 -1.20 1.60
C ILE A 23 -11.95 -0.90 3.10
N ALA A 24 -13.09 -0.78 3.76
CA ALA A 24 -13.11 -0.54 5.19
C ALA A 24 -12.59 -1.79 5.95
N PRO A 25 -11.79 -1.63 7.02
CA PRO A 25 -11.21 -2.75 7.77
C PRO A 25 -12.21 -3.82 8.19
N TYR A 26 -13.43 -3.41 8.57
CA TYR A 26 -14.50 -4.29 9.03
C TYR A 26 -15.18 -5.06 7.89
N ASP A 27 -15.03 -4.63 6.64
CA ASP A 27 -15.56 -5.32 5.46
C ASP A 27 -14.54 -6.33 4.88
N VAL A 28 -13.30 -6.35 5.38
CA VAL A 28 -12.20 -7.14 4.79
C VAL A 28 -12.41 -8.64 4.92
N GLU A 29 -12.88 -9.12 6.07
CA GLU A 29 -13.10 -10.56 6.31
C GLU A 29 -14.13 -11.12 5.33
N ASP A 30 -15.30 -10.48 5.25
CA ASP A 30 -16.37 -10.87 4.32
C ASP A 30 -15.91 -10.81 2.85
N ALA A 31 -15.25 -9.72 2.45
CA ALA A 31 -14.74 -9.56 1.09
C ALA A 31 -13.63 -10.57 0.75
N PHE A 32 -12.82 -10.98 1.74
CA PHE A 32 -11.80 -12.01 1.57
C PHE A 32 -12.43 -13.38 1.35
N VAL A 33 -13.47 -13.75 2.11
CA VAL A 33 -14.22 -14.99 1.89
C VAL A 33 -14.78 -15.06 0.47
N GLU A 34 -15.39 -13.97 0.01
CA GLU A 34 -15.87 -13.86 -1.38
C GLU A 34 -14.74 -14.02 -2.39
N LEU A 35 -13.60 -13.37 -2.16
CA LEU A 35 -12.43 -13.47 -3.02
C LEU A 35 -11.94 -14.92 -3.14
N ILE A 36 -11.80 -15.64 -2.02
CA ILE A 36 -11.30 -17.02 -2.03
C ILE A 36 -12.24 -17.93 -2.83
N SER A 37 -13.56 -17.71 -2.74
CA SER A 37 -14.56 -18.49 -3.51
C SER A 37 -14.40 -18.38 -5.03
N THR A 38 -13.74 -17.32 -5.52
CA THR A 38 -13.50 -17.05 -6.95
C THR A 38 -12.10 -17.46 -7.42
N CYS A 39 -11.30 -18.11 -6.57
CA CYS A 39 -9.93 -18.48 -6.91
C CYS A 39 -9.88 -19.46 -8.10
N PRO A 40 -9.17 -19.13 -9.20
CA PRO A 40 -9.16 -19.96 -10.41
C PRO A 40 -8.26 -21.20 -10.30
N ASN A 41 -7.36 -21.27 -9.31
CA ASN A 41 -6.52 -22.42 -9.03
C ASN A 41 -6.50 -22.71 -7.53
N ILE A 42 -7.21 -23.76 -7.12
CA ILE A 42 -7.36 -24.15 -5.71
C ILE A 42 -6.01 -24.54 -5.11
N ALA A 43 -5.12 -25.22 -5.85
CA ALA A 43 -3.85 -25.70 -5.31
C ALA A 43 -2.88 -24.57 -4.95
N ASP A 44 -2.74 -23.57 -5.84
CA ASP A 44 -1.87 -22.40 -5.60
C ASP A 44 -2.57 -21.38 -4.67
N GLY A 45 -3.89 -21.27 -4.77
CA GLY A 45 -4.70 -20.35 -3.98
C GLY A 45 -4.79 -20.74 -2.51
N GLN A 46 -4.85 -22.03 -2.19
CA GLN A 46 -5.07 -22.50 -0.82
C GLN A 46 -3.93 -22.09 0.11
N LEU A 47 -2.68 -22.43 -0.21
CA LEU A 47 -1.53 -22.09 0.65
C LEU A 47 -1.40 -20.57 0.86
N PHE A 48 -1.63 -19.79 -0.20
CA PHE A 48 -1.63 -18.33 -0.12
C PHE A 48 -2.76 -17.82 0.78
N SER A 49 -3.97 -18.34 0.59
CA SER A 49 -5.17 -17.87 1.29
C SER A 49 -5.13 -18.23 2.77
N ASP A 50 -4.67 -19.44 3.11
CA ASP A 50 -4.49 -19.90 4.49
C ASP A 50 -3.50 -18.98 5.23
N TYR A 51 -2.35 -18.70 4.61
CA TYR A 51 -1.36 -17.78 5.18
C TYR A 51 -1.92 -16.37 5.38
N VAL A 52 -2.62 -15.84 4.38
CA VAL A 52 -3.22 -14.49 4.45
C VAL A 52 -4.31 -14.44 5.52
N LEU A 53 -5.14 -15.48 5.62
CA LEU A 53 -6.19 -15.58 6.61
C LEU A 53 -5.60 -15.50 8.02
N GLU A 54 -4.67 -16.40 8.34
CA GLU A 54 -4.02 -16.52 9.66
C GLU A 54 -3.21 -15.27 10.04
N THR A 55 -2.57 -14.64 9.05
CA THR A 55 -1.61 -13.56 9.33
C THR A 55 -2.24 -12.16 9.28
N TYR A 56 -3.26 -11.95 8.44
CA TYR A 56 -3.75 -10.61 8.09
C TYR A 56 -5.26 -10.38 8.21
N VAL A 57 -6.09 -11.42 8.26
CA VAL A 57 -7.55 -11.26 8.13
C VAL A 57 -8.30 -11.75 9.37
N GLU A 58 -7.96 -12.93 9.90
CA GLU A 58 -8.74 -13.54 10.97
C GLU A 58 -8.69 -12.73 12.28
N PRO A 59 -9.73 -12.84 13.14
CA PRO A 59 -9.71 -12.20 14.45
C PRO A 59 -8.51 -12.63 15.30
N GLY A 60 -7.70 -11.65 15.71
CA GLY A 60 -6.51 -11.91 16.54
C GLY A 60 -5.23 -12.24 15.76
N CYS A 61 -5.25 -12.12 14.43
CA CYS A 61 -4.05 -12.26 13.60
C CYS A 61 -2.95 -11.23 13.94
N LEU A 62 -1.74 -11.49 13.46
CA LEU A 62 -0.56 -10.65 13.74
C LEU A 62 -0.68 -9.24 13.16
N PHE A 63 -1.30 -9.11 11.98
CA PHE A 63 -1.43 -7.85 11.25
C PHE A 63 -2.88 -7.58 10.86
N PRO A 64 -3.74 -7.21 11.83
CA PRO A 64 -5.17 -7.09 11.59
C PRO A 64 -5.51 -6.02 10.53
N PRO A 65 -6.66 -6.15 9.83
CA PRO A 65 -7.07 -5.23 8.77
C PRO A 65 -7.01 -3.75 9.13
N ILE A 66 -7.24 -3.41 10.40
CA ILE A 66 -7.15 -2.02 10.90
C ILE A 66 -5.77 -1.36 10.69
N LEU A 67 -4.71 -2.16 10.49
CA LEU A 67 -3.36 -1.65 10.25
C LEU A 67 -3.07 -1.33 8.78
N TRP A 68 -3.77 -1.95 7.83
CA TRP A 68 -3.38 -1.93 6.42
C TRP A 68 -4.52 -1.65 5.43
N ALA A 69 -5.77 -1.92 5.80
CA ALA A 69 -6.95 -1.60 5.02
C ALA A 69 -7.53 -0.25 5.46
N GLU A 70 -7.97 0.56 4.51
CA GLU A 70 -8.68 1.81 4.77
C GLU A 70 -9.31 2.26 3.45
N THR A 71 -10.52 2.82 3.50
CA THR A 71 -11.16 3.44 2.33
C THR A 71 -10.23 4.46 1.64
N PRO A 72 -10.33 4.64 0.32
CA PRO A 72 -9.44 5.55 -0.40
C PRO A 72 -9.48 6.96 0.19
N SER A 73 -8.29 7.54 0.37
CA SER A 73 -8.14 8.87 0.93
C SER A 73 -6.98 9.61 0.26
N LEU A 74 -6.86 10.91 0.54
CA LEU A 74 -5.71 11.71 0.09
C LEU A 74 -4.42 11.38 0.86
N ASN A 75 -4.51 10.57 1.92
CA ASN A 75 -3.37 10.24 2.77
C ASN A 75 -2.38 9.35 2.01
N PRO A 76 -1.06 9.53 2.23
CA PRO A 76 -0.07 8.61 1.71
C PRO A 76 -0.26 7.23 2.34
N ARG A 77 -0.39 6.19 1.52
CA ARG A 77 -0.59 4.79 1.97
C ARG A 77 0.66 3.92 1.87
N THR A 78 1.74 4.44 1.29
CA THR A 78 2.96 3.66 1.04
C THR A 78 4.11 4.11 1.94
N THR A 79 4.97 3.16 2.28
CA THR A 79 6.24 3.36 2.99
C THR A 79 7.31 4.04 2.14
N ASN A 80 7.00 4.38 0.88
CA ASN A 80 7.92 4.98 -0.10
C ASN A 80 8.71 6.17 0.46
N LYS A 81 8.09 7.01 1.30
CA LYS A 81 8.78 8.15 1.92
C LYS A 81 9.81 7.71 2.96
N ALA A 82 9.46 6.75 3.82
CA ALA A 82 10.38 6.20 4.82
C ALA A 82 11.53 5.46 4.13
N GLU A 83 11.23 4.63 3.13
CA GLU A 83 12.23 3.94 2.31
C GLU A 83 13.15 4.92 1.57
N SER A 84 12.59 5.99 1.00
CA SER A 84 13.37 7.05 0.35
C SER A 84 14.27 7.76 1.35
N PHE A 85 13.78 8.04 2.57
CA PHE A 85 14.59 8.62 3.63
C PHE A 85 15.77 7.71 3.97
N HIS A 86 15.51 6.43 4.28
CA HIS A 86 16.57 5.49 4.63
C HIS A 86 17.59 5.30 3.50
N ARG A 87 17.14 5.26 2.25
CA ARG A 87 18.02 5.19 1.08
C ARG A 87 18.94 6.40 1.00
N THR A 88 18.38 7.61 1.10
CA THR A 88 19.15 8.85 1.03
C THR A 88 20.10 9.00 2.21
N TYR A 89 19.63 8.69 3.42
CA TYR A 89 20.43 8.73 4.64
C TYR A 89 21.60 7.73 4.57
N ASN A 90 21.32 6.48 4.21
CA ASN A 90 22.35 5.44 4.12
C ASN A 90 23.37 5.74 3.01
N ALA A 91 22.96 6.39 1.92
CA ALA A 91 23.86 6.79 0.83
C ALA A 91 24.92 7.83 1.26
N GLN A 92 24.74 8.50 2.39
CA GLN A 92 25.75 9.42 2.95
C GLN A 92 26.96 8.67 3.55
N PHE A 93 26.82 7.37 3.84
CA PHE A 93 27.88 6.55 4.41
C PHE A 93 28.53 5.70 3.33
N THR A 94 29.81 5.98 3.03
CA THR A 94 30.61 5.21 2.07
C THR A 94 31.31 4.01 2.70
N SER A 95 31.27 3.88 4.03
CA SER A 95 31.85 2.79 4.82
C SER A 95 30.75 2.03 5.54
N ALA A 96 30.90 0.70 5.65
CA ALA A 96 30.06 -0.12 6.51
C ALA A 96 30.18 0.24 8.00
N HIS A 97 31.31 0.87 8.37
CA HIS A 97 31.60 1.32 9.74
C HIS A 97 32.02 2.80 9.70
N PRO A 98 31.06 3.73 9.56
CA PRO A 98 31.36 5.15 9.59
C PRO A 98 31.83 5.57 11.00
N LEU A 99 32.76 6.53 11.06
CA LEU A 99 33.17 7.12 12.33
C LEU A 99 31.97 7.80 13.00
N THR A 100 31.89 7.73 14.32
CA THR A 100 30.78 8.31 15.09
C THR A 100 30.56 9.79 14.77
N PHE A 101 31.62 10.57 14.59
CA PHE A 101 31.50 11.99 14.23
C PHE A 101 30.80 12.19 12.88
N VAL A 102 31.05 11.32 11.89
CA VAL A 102 30.40 11.39 10.57
C VAL A 102 28.90 11.13 10.72
N VAL A 103 28.53 10.12 11.50
CA VAL A 103 27.13 9.81 11.80
C VAL A 103 26.43 10.99 12.47
N ILE A 104 27.07 11.60 13.47
CA ILE A 104 26.53 12.77 14.16
C ILE A 104 26.33 13.94 13.18
N SER A 105 27.33 14.25 12.35
CA SER A 105 27.24 15.33 11.37
C SER A 105 26.09 15.10 10.37
N THR A 106 25.96 13.89 9.81
CA THR A 106 24.87 13.55 8.88
C THR A 106 23.49 13.68 9.54
N LEU A 107 23.37 13.28 10.81
CA LEU A 107 22.13 13.45 11.57
C LEU A 107 21.80 14.93 11.79
N MET A 108 22.79 15.76 12.13
CA MET A 108 22.60 17.21 12.28
C MET A 108 22.16 17.87 10.98
N GLU A 109 22.77 17.50 9.85
CA GLU A 109 22.38 17.99 8.51
C GLU A 109 20.95 17.58 8.16
N THR A 110 20.61 16.31 8.37
CA THR A 110 19.26 15.76 8.16
C THR A 110 18.23 16.50 9.03
N GLN A 111 18.57 16.79 10.29
CA GLN A 111 17.71 17.54 11.19
C GLN A 111 17.52 18.98 10.70
N ALA A 112 18.58 19.66 10.27
CA ALA A 112 18.51 21.03 9.76
C ALA A 112 17.62 21.12 8.50
N GLU A 113 17.75 20.17 7.57
CA GLU A 113 16.88 20.07 6.39
C GLU A 113 15.42 19.84 6.80
N THR A 114 15.19 18.90 7.71
CA THR A 114 13.83 18.55 8.19
C THR A 114 13.16 19.74 8.87
N VAL A 115 13.86 20.45 9.75
CA VAL A 115 13.35 21.66 10.42
C VAL A 115 13.01 22.75 9.39
N THR A 116 13.86 22.93 8.37
CA THR A 116 13.61 23.88 7.28
C THR A 116 12.34 23.51 6.51
N ASN A 117 12.16 22.24 6.17
CA ASN A 117 10.97 21.74 5.50
C ASN A 117 9.70 21.91 6.35
N LEU A 118 9.75 21.56 7.65
CA LEU A 118 8.64 21.75 8.58
C LEU A 118 8.26 23.22 8.73
N SER A 119 9.25 24.13 8.82
CA SER A 119 8.99 25.57 8.89
C SER A 119 8.35 26.12 7.61
N THR A 120 8.62 25.51 6.46
CA THR A 120 8.03 25.88 5.17
C THR A 120 6.57 25.41 5.11
N ILE A 121 6.31 24.19 5.58
CA ILE A 121 4.96 23.62 5.70
C ILE A 121 4.11 24.42 6.68
N SER A 122 4.64 24.77 7.85
CA SER A 122 3.90 25.55 8.86
C SER A 122 3.51 26.95 8.37
N LYS A 123 4.27 27.51 7.43
CA LYS A 123 3.95 28.75 6.70
C LYS A 123 2.95 28.55 5.55
N GLY A 124 2.35 27.36 5.41
CA GLY A 124 1.36 27.03 4.38
C GLY A 124 1.95 26.80 2.99
N LYS A 125 3.28 26.76 2.83
CA LYS A 125 3.94 26.51 1.54
C LYS A 125 4.04 24.99 1.29
N ILE A 126 2.91 24.37 1.00
CA ILE A 126 2.83 22.93 0.72
C ILE A 126 2.95 22.73 -0.79
N LYS A 127 3.86 21.83 -1.22
CA LYS A 127 3.92 21.44 -2.63
C LYS A 127 2.63 20.68 -2.99
N PRO A 128 1.91 21.09 -4.05
CA PRO A 128 0.73 20.37 -4.49
C PRO A 128 1.12 18.97 -4.97
N LYS A 129 0.18 18.03 -4.86
CA LYS A 129 0.33 16.70 -5.47
C LYS A 129 0.49 16.83 -7.00
N SER A 130 1.24 15.90 -7.59
CA SER A 130 1.41 15.87 -9.04
C SER A 130 0.09 15.53 -9.74
N LYS A 131 -0.04 15.90 -11.03
CA LYS A 131 -1.23 15.53 -11.83
C LYS A 131 -1.40 14.02 -11.94
N GLU A 132 -0.29 13.29 -12.01
CA GLU A 132 -0.26 11.84 -12.08
C GLU A 132 -0.73 11.20 -10.77
N GLU A 133 -0.36 11.76 -9.62
CA GLU A 133 -0.85 11.31 -8.31
C GLU A 133 -2.34 11.55 -8.16
N LEU A 134 -2.83 12.72 -8.58
CA LEU A 134 -4.26 13.04 -8.55
C LEU A 134 -5.08 12.08 -9.42
N LYS A 135 -4.63 11.81 -10.65
CA LYS A 135 -5.28 10.84 -11.55
C LYS A 135 -5.37 9.43 -10.94
N LYS A 136 -4.32 8.98 -10.24
CA LYS A 136 -4.32 7.68 -9.56
C LYS A 136 -5.35 7.65 -8.43
N ILE A 137 -5.42 8.72 -7.64
CA ILE A 137 -6.39 8.84 -6.54
C ILE A 137 -7.82 8.86 -7.09
N GLU A 138 -8.09 9.64 -8.14
CA GLU A 138 -9.38 9.69 -8.82
C GLU A 138 -9.80 8.32 -9.36
N PHE A 139 -8.86 7.59 -9.97
CA PHE A 139 -9.11 6.23 -10.44
C PHE A 139 -9.51 5.28 -9.31
N VAL A 140 -8.75 5.26 -8.22
CA VAL A 140 -9.04 4.40 -7.05
C VAL A 140 -10.39 4.77 -6.42
N ASN A 141 -10.67 6.06 -6.25
CA ASN A 141 -11.96 6.54 -5.72
C ASN A 141 -13.13 6.06 -6.59
N LYS A 142 -13.01 6.19 -7.92
CA LYS A 142 -14.04 5.72 -8.85
C LYS A 142 -14.30 4.22 -8.72
N GLN A 143 -13.23 3.42 -8.66
CA GLN A 143 -13.38 1.97 -8.47
C GLN A 143 -14.05 1.65 -7.13
N HIS A 144 -13.72 2.38 -6.07
CA HIS A 144 -14.32 2.16 -4.75
C HIS A 144 -15.80 2.55 -4.72
N GLU A 145 -16.19 3.63 -5.40
CA GLU A 145 -17.60 3.99 -5.58
C GLU A 145 -18.38 2.92 -6.36
N GLU A 146 -17.77 2.30 -7.38
CA GLU A 146 -18.36 1.19 -8.12
C GLU A 146 -18.54 -0.05 -7.23
N TYR A 147 -17.56 -0.37 -6.39
CA TYR A 147 -17.64 -1.43 -5.39
C TYR A 147 -18.78 -1.19 -4.38
N LEU A 148 -18.91 0.02 -3.84
CA LEU A 148 -19.97 0.35 -2.89
C LEU A 148 -21.39 0.21 -3.49
N LYS A 149 -21.54 0.44 -4.80
CA LYS A 149 -22.82 0.29 -5.49
C LYS A 149 -23.21 -1.18 -5.69
N ASN A 150 -22.22 -2.06 -5.87
CA ASN A 150 -22.41 -3.47 -6.18
C ASN A 150 -21.51 -4.34 -5.29
N LYS A 151 -21.85 -4.48 -3.99
CA LYS A 151 -21.16 -5.42 -3.08
C LYS A 151 -21.47 -6.88 -3.46
N THR A 152 -20.89 -7.35 -4.57
CA THR A 152 -20.96 -8.75 -5.00
C THR A 152 -19.56 -9.26 -5.35
N PRO A 153 -19.32 -10.59 -5.30
CA PRO A 153 -17.98 -11.17 -5.51
C PRO A 153 -17.32 -10.80 -6.84
N GLU A 154 -18.12 -10.59 -7.90
CA GLU A 154 -17.63 -10.21 -9.24
C GLU A 154 -17.11 -8.76 -9.31
N ASN A 155 -17.49 -7.93 -8.34
CA ASN A 155 -17.27 -6.49 -8.30
C ASN A 155 -16.26 -6.06 -7.23
N LEU A 156 -15.46 -6.99 -6.69
CA LEU A 156 -14.29 -6.66 -5.88
C LEU A 156 -13.38 -5.68 -6.63
N LEU A 157 -12.76 -4.78 -5.85
CA LEU A 157 -11.87 -3.74 -6.36
C LEU A 157 -10.69 -4.31 -7.16
N LYS A 158 -10.68 -4.13 -8.48
CA LYS A 158 -9.61 -4.61 -9.37
C LYS A 158 -8.62 -3.49 -9.67
N LEU A 159 -7.57 -3.37 -8.86
CA LEU A 159 -6.53 -2.33 -9.03
C LEU A 159 -5.32 -2.82 -9.83
#